data_AF-A0A8T2X931-F1
#
_entry.id   AF-A0A8T2X931-F1
#
_cell.length_a   1.000
_cell.length_b   1.000
_cell.length_c   1.000
_cell.angle_alpha   90.00
_cell.angle_beta   90.00
_cell.angle_gamma   90.00
#
_symmetry.space_group_name_H-M   'P 1'
#
loop_
_entity.id
_entity.type
_entity.pdbx_description
1 polymer ?
#
loop_
_entity_poly.entity_id
_entity_poly.type
_entity_poly.pdbx_seq_one_letter_code
_entity_poly.pdbx_strand_id
1 'polypeptide(L)'
;MEDQEEQQDNTSDQNHKPQDLPQVLLLKPPPVLSVIGEQPFLSKKYQFLKAWESPLPLIQFLTAHADSIQAILCSGAAPVTDDLLQLLPSVRLVVTASAGTNHIDLEACHRRGISVTNAGNVFSDDGADAAVGLLIDVLRKITASDRYVRQGLWVNKGDYPLGSKLRGKRVGIVGLGGIGLEIAKRLEAFGCNVFNIIRLLPSLSLIVTTSARLNQIDLQEGRRRGISVAYDGSLFSEDDADIALGGKKVGIVGLGSIGQEAAKGLENYGCNILYNSRTKKSSVPYPCYSNV
;
A
#
# COMPACT_ATOMS: atom_id res chain seq x y z
N MET A 1 22.64 -6.43 -77.58
CA MET A 1 22.62 -7.88 -77.44
C MET A 1 22.37 -8.11 -75.98
N GLU A 2 21.07 -8.08 -75.62
CA GLU A 2 20.28 -9.28 -75.26
C GLU A 2 20.54 -9.60 -73.77
N ASP A 3 19.59 -9.82 -72.88
CA ASP A 3 18.14 -9.95 -72.93
C ASP A 3 17.58 -9.95 -71.47
N GLN A 4 16.35 -9.44 -71.31
CA GLN A 4 15.23 -9.93 -70.48
C GLN A 4 15.42 -10.24 -68.97
N GLU A 5 14.76 -9.53 -68.05
CA GLU A 5 13.35 -9.65 -67.58
C GLU A 5 13.15 -10.72 -66.50
N GLU A 6 12.88 -10.32 -65.24
CA GLU A 6 12.05 -11.11 -64.32
C GLU A 6 11.42 -10.23 -63.22
N GLN A 7 10.20 -9.80 -63.53
CA GLN A 7 9.02 -9.63 -62.68
C GLN A 7 9.23 -9.50 -61.16
N GLN A 8 8.99 -8.28 -60.64
CA GLN A 8 8.60 -8.08 -59.25
C GLN A 8 7.09 -8.31 -59.11
N ASP A 9 6.78 -9.46 -58.52
CA ASP A 9 5.46 -9.88 -58.08
C ASP A 9 4.89 -8.88 -57.06
N ASN A 10 3.67 -8.46 -57.35
CA ASN A 10 2.92 -7.43 -56.68
C ASN A 10 1.79 -8.16 -55.95
N THR A 11 2.03 -8.57 -54.70
CA THR A 11 1.00 -9.20 -53.87
C THR A 11 0.88 -8.52 -52.51
N SER A 12 0.05 -7.48 -52.51
CA SER A 12 -1.03 -7.27 -51.54
C SER A 12 -0.70 -7.53 -50.06
N ASP A 13 -0.13 -6.55 -49.38
CA ASP A 13 -0.21 -6.47 -47.92
C ASP A 13 -1.51 -5.75 -47.53
N GLN A 14 -2.58 -6.54 -47.41
CA GLN A 14 -3.90 -6.05 -47.08
C GLN A 14 -3.97 -5.60 -45.62
N ASN A 15 -4.13 -4.29 -45.43
CA ASN A 15 -5.24 -3.70 -44.65
C ASN A 15 -5.64 -4.44 -43.35
N HIS A 16 -4.74 -4.53 -42.36
CA HIS A 16 -5.17 -4.83 -40.99
C HIS A 16 -5.89 -3.60 -40.42
N LYS A 17 -7.23 -3.66 -40.34
CA LYS A 17 -8.02 -2.64 -39.64
C LYS A 17 -7.57 -2.58 -38.16
N PRO A 18 -7.56 -1.39 -37.53
CA PRO A 18 -7.28 -1.24 -36.09
C PRO A 18 -8.28 -1.93 -35.13
N GLN A 19 -9.22 -2.75 -35.64
CA GLN A 19 -10.44 -3.17 -34.93
C GLN A 19 -10.30 -4.43 -34.07
N ASP A 20 -9.19 -5.17 -34.13
CA ASP A 20 -9.09 -6.50 -33.48
C ASP A 20 -8.19 -6.56 -32.23
N LEU A 21 -7.64 -5.43 -31.77
CA LEU A 21 -6.81 -5.45 -30.56
C LEU A 21 -7.68 -5.55 -29.30
N PRO A 22 -7.31 -6.40 -28.32
CA PRO A 22 -8.02 -6.46 -27.04
C PRO A 22 -7.98 -5.09 -26.35
N GLN A 23 -9.12 -4.66 -25.83
CA GLN A 23 -9.25 -3.35 -25.21
C GLN A 23 -9.05 -3.41 -23.70
N VAL A 24 -8.25 -2.47 -23.20
CA VAL A 24 -7.93 -2.31 -21.79
C VAL A 24 -8.52 -0.99 -21.29
N LEU A 25 -9.46 -1.07 -20.37
CA LEU A 25 -10.10 0.10 -19.78
C LEU A 25 -9.20 0.75 -18.72
N LEU A 26 -9.04 2.07 -18.83
CA LEU A 26 -8.50 2.94 -17.79
C LEU A 26 -9.63 3.85 -17.27
N LEU A 27 -10.04 3.66 -16.02
CA LEU A 27 -11.14 4.41 -15.40
C LEU A 27 -10.75 5.85 -15.04
N LYS A 28 -9.51 6.06 -14.61
CA LYS A 28 -8.95 7.36 -14.24
C LYS A 28 -7.48 7.43 -14.64
N PRO A 29 -6.94 8.63 -14.90
CA PRO A 29 -5.54 8.78 -15.24
C PRO A 29 -4.68 8.30 -14.06
N PRO A 30 -3.79 7.30 -14.25
CA PRO A 30 -2.80 6.95 -13.24
C PRO A 30 -1.94 8.18 -12.91
N PRO A 31 -1.67 8.49 -11.63
CA PRO A 31 -0.82 9.64 -11.27
C PRO A 31 0.55 9.64 -11.95
N VAL A 32 1.07 8.46 -12.28
CA VAL A 32 2.36 8.30 -12.96
C VAL A 32 2.35 8.85 -14.40
N LEU A 33 1.19 8.94 -15.07
CA LEU A 33 1.08 9.47 -16.44
C LEU A 33 1.71 10.85 -16.60
N SER A 34 1.58 11.72 -15.58
CA SER A 34 2.15 13.07 -15.63
C SER A 34 3.69 13.07 -15.60
N VAL A 35 4.30 11.97 -15.17
CA VAL A 35 5.76 11.84 -15.00
C VAL A 35 6.39 11.11 -16.18
N ILE A 36 5.77 10.02 -16.66
CA ILE A 36 6.34 9.15 -17.72
C ILE A 36 5.79 9.43 -19.13
N GLY A 37 4.78 10.29 -19.25
CA GLY A 37 4.08 10.55 -20.50
C GLY A 37 3.26 9.34 -20.99
N GLU A 38 2.74 9.44 -22.21
CA GLU A 38 1.85 8.41 -22.79
C GLU A 38 2.57 7.26 -23.48
N GLN A 39 3.90 7.33 -23.63
CA GLN A 39 4.71 6.32 -24.34
C GLN A 39 4.50 4.87 -23.83
N PRO A 40 4.38 4.61 -22.51
CA PRO A 40 4.11 3.26 -21.99
C PRO A 40 2.74 2.70 -22.38
N PHE A 41 1.83 3.58 -22.85
CA PHE A 41 0.47 3.23 -23.24
C PHE A 41 0.33 2.98 -24.76
N LEU A 42 1.41 3.17 -25.53
CA LEU A 42 1.46 2.81 -26.95
C LEU A 42 1.88 1.34 -27.08
N SER A 43 0.90 0.47 -27.34
CA SER A 43 1.11 -0.97 -27.52
C SER A 43 0.59 -1.42 -28.87
N LYS A 44 1.34 -2.32 -29.53
CA LYS A 44 0.87 -3.04 -30.72
C LYS A 44 0.00 -4.25 -30.38
N LYS A 45 -0.16 -4.59 -29.09
CA LYS A 45 -0.83 -5.81 -28.61
C LYS A 45 -2.21 -5.58 -28.01
N TYR A 46 -2.51 -4.34 -27.60
CA TYR A 46 -3.77 -3.98 -26.96
C TYR A 46 -3.99 -2.48 -27.13
N GLN A 47 -5.24 -2.04 -27.01
CA GLN A 47 -5.61 -0.65 -27.08
C GLN A 47 -6.14 -0.17 -25.73
N PHE A 48 -5.65 0.95 -25.23
CA PHE A 48 -6.22 1.57 -24.04
C PHE A 48 -7.46 2.40 -24.38
N LEU A 49 -8.52 2.16 -23.62
CA LEU A 49 -9.70 3.02 -23.58
C LEU A 49 -9.65 3.89 -22.33
N LYS A 50 -9.44 5.18 -22.53
CA LYS A 50 -9.32 6.16 -21.45
C LYS A 50 -10.68 6.80 -21.20
N ALA A 51 -11.34 6.43 -20.10
CA ALA A 51 -12.71 6.86 -19.83
C ALA A 51 -12.86 8.39 -19.69
N TRP A 52 -11.80 9.10 -19.26
CA TRP A 52 -11.80 10.55 -19.09
C TRP A 52 -11.65 11.34 -20.39
N GLU A 53 -11.29 10.70 -21.50
CA GLU A 53 -11.21 11.35 -22.82
C GLU A 53 -12.55 11.28 -23.58
N SER A 54 -13.49 10.48 -23.10
CA SER A 54 -14.80 10.35 -23.73
C SER A 54 -15.67 11.57 -23.44
N PRO A 55 -16.38 12.11 -24.45
CA PRO A 55 -17.41 13.12 -24.23
C PRO A 55 -18.69 12.53 -23.61
N LEU A 56 -18.82 11.19 -23.57
CA LEU A 56 -19.99 10.52 -23.02
C LEU A 56 -19.90 10.38 -21.50
N PRO A 57 -21.04 10.41 -20.78
CA PRO A 57 -21.09 10.00 -19.38
C PRO A 57 -20.52 8.59 -19.19
N LEU A 58 -19.82 8.34 -18.07
CA LEU A 58 -19.07 7.10 -17.82
C LEU A 58 -19.90 5.83 -18.09
N ILE A 59 -21.12 5.74 -17.57
CA ILE A 59 -21.97 4.55 -17.77
C ILE A 59 -22.28 4.33 -19.25
N GLN A 60 -22.62 5.38 -20.00
CA GLN A 60 -22.91 5.27 -21.44
C GLN A 60 -21.67 4.85 -22.23
N PHE A 61 -20.50 5.42 -21.88
CA PHE A 61 -19.23 5.02 -22.46
C PHE A 61 -18.93 3.54 -22.21
N LEU A 62 -19.09 3.08 -20.96
CA LEU A 62 -18.85 1.67 -20.62
C LEU A 62 -19.80 0.74 -21.34
N THR A 63 -21.10 1.07 -21.39
CA THR A 63 -22.10 0.27 -22.12
C THR A 63 -21.78 0.21 -23.62
N ALA A 64 -21.32 1.31 -24.22
CA ALA A 64 -20.95 1.34 -25.64
C ALA A 64 -19.73 0.45 -25.99
N HIS A 65 -18.90 0.15 -24.99
CA HIS A 65 -17.69 -0.69 -25.12
C HIS A 65 -17.78 -2.00 -24.31
N ALA A 66 -18.97 -2.37 -23.84
CA ALA A 66 -19.18 -3.45 -22.88
C ALA A 66 -18.60 -4.79 -23.37
N ASP A 67 -18.82 -5.09 -24.66
CA ASP A 67 -18.43 -6.35 -25.26
C ASP A 67 -16.95 -6.40 -25.68
N SER A 68 -16.28 -5.25 -25.80
CA SER A 68 -14.92 -5.14 -26.32
C SER A 68 -13.85 -5.04 -25.22
N ILE A 69 -14.21 -4.56 -24.03
CA ILE A 69 -13.29 -4.42 -22.89
C ILE A 69 -13.01 -5.80 -22.29
N GLN A 70 -11.76 -6.23 -22.39
CA GLN A 70 -11.31 -7.55 -21.87
C GLN A 70 -10.50 -7.43 -20.58
N ALA A 71 -9.91 -6.27 -20.33
CA ALA A 71 -9.15 -6.01 -19.11
C ALA A 71 -9.39 -4.61 -18.54
N ILE A 72 -9.21 -4.46 -17.24
CA ILE A 72 -9.28 -3.16 -16.54
C ILE A 72 -7.94 -2.91 -15.87
N LEU A 73 -7.36 -1.73 -16.10
CA LEU A 73 -6.23 -1.22 -15.32
C LEU A 73 -6.74 -0.14 -14.34
N CYS A 74 -6.68 -0.44 -13.05
CA CYS A 74 -7.24 0.41 -11.99
C CYS A 74 -6.23 0.81 -10.91
N SER A 75 -6.62 1.80 -10.11
CA SER A 75 -5.91 2.27 -8.92
C SER A 75 -6.90 2.58 -7.81
N GLY A 76 -6.41 2.84 -6.59
CA GLY A 76 -7.27 3.20 -5.45
C GLY A 76 -8.18 4.41 -5.68
N ALA A 77 -7.90 5.25 -6.68
CA ALA A 77 -8.73 6.41 -7.02
C ALA A 77 -10.01 6.05 -7.83
N ALA A 78 -10.06 4.84 -8.40
CA ALA A 78 -11.17 4.34 -9.21
C ALA A 78 -11.49 2.89 -8.79
N PRO A 79 -12.40 2.71 -7.81
CA PRO A 79 -12.79 1.39 -7.36
C PRO A 79 -13.45 0.55 -8.46
N VAL A 80 -13.19 -0.75 -8.45
CA VAL A 80 -13.83 -1.75 -9.29
C VAL A 80 -14.87 -2.47 -8.44
N THR A 81 -16.13 -2.10 -8.60
CA THR A 81 -17.27 -2.61 -7.82
C THR A 81 -18.06 -3.66 -8.60
N ASP A 82 -18.91 -4.41 -7.91
CA ASP A 82 -19.85 -5.36 -8.52
C ASP A 82 -20.72 -4.72 -9.63
N ASP A 83 -21.25 -3.52 -9.36
CA ASP A 83 -22.06 -2.74 -10.31
C ASP A 83 -21.29 -2.39 -11.59
N LEU A 84 -20.02 -2.01 -11.45
CA LEU A 84 -19.16 -1.71 -12.60
C LEU A 84 -18.90 -2.97 -13.43
N LEU A 85 -18.61 -4.09 -12.77
CA LEU A 85 -18.34 -5.37 -13.43
C LEU A 85 -19.58 -5.91 -14.15
N GLN A 86 -20.79 -5.58 -13.68
CA GLN A 86 -22.04 -5.95 -14.35
C GLN A 86 -22.18 -5.30 -15.74
N LEU A 87 -21.61 -4.11 -15.94
CA LEU A 87 -21.66 -3.41 -17.23
C LEU A 87 -20.66 -3.95 -18.25
N LEU A 88 -19.72 -4.80 -17.83
CA LEU A 88 -18.56 -5.20 -18.62
C LEU A 88 -18.45 -6.74 -18.70
N PRO A 89 -19.35 -7.42 -19.43
CA PRO A 89 -19.45 -8.89 -19.45
C PRO A 89 -18.22 -9.57 -20.06
N SER A 90 -17.46 -8.88 -20.92
CA SER A 90 -16.27 -9.42 -21.58
C SER A 90 -14.99 -9.34 -20.74
N VAL A 91 -15.01 -8.70 -19.57
CA VAL A 91 -13.83 -8.55 -18.73
C VAL A 91 -13.38 -9.89 -18.17
N ARG A 92 -12.09 -10.19 -18.30
CA ARG A 92 -11.46 -11.41 -17.77
C ARG A 92 -10.29 -11.13 -16.84
N LEU A 93 -9.79 -9.89 -16.82
CA LEU A 93 -8.61 -9.50 -16.05
C LEU A 93 -8.77 -8.10 -15.43
N VAL A 94 -8.49 -7.98 -14.14
CA VAL A 94 -8.31 -6.70 -13.45
C VAL A 94 -6.86 -6.61 -12.97
N VAL A 95 -6.16 -5.57 -13.42
CA VAL A 95 -4.79 -5.26 -13.02
C VAL A 95 -4.81 -4.00 -12.18
N THR A 96 -4.14 -4.03 -11.03
CA THR A 96 -3.92 -2.80 -10.25
C THR A 96 -2.45 -2.48 -10.06
N ALA A 97 -2.09 -1.21 -10.29
CA ALA A 97 -0.76 -0.66 -10.05
C ALA A 97 -0.55 -0.34 -8.55
N SER A 98 -1.04 -1.19 -7.66
CA SER A 98 -0.92 -1.02 -6.23
C SER A 98 -0.68 -2.38 -5.57
N ALA A 99 -0.08 -2.40 -4.37
CA ALA A 99 0.08 -3.64 -3.62
C ALA A 99 -1.25 -4.12 -2.99
N GLY A 100 -2.09 -3.18 -2.54
CA GLY A 100 -3.39 -3.50 -1.96
C GLY A 100 -4.48 -3.63 -3.01
N THR A 101 -5.50 -4.45 -2.73
CA THR A 101 -6.65 -4.69 -3.62
C THR A 101 -7.97 -4.23 -3.02
N ASN A 102 -7.94 -3.41 -1.96
CA ASN A 102 -9.11 -3.00 -1.18
C ASN A 102 -10.18 -2.24 -1.98
N HIS A 103 -9.79 -1.63 -3.10
CA HIS A 103 -10.66 -0.92 -4.03
C HIS A 103 -11.23 -1.83 -5.13
N ILE A 104 -11.02 -3.15 -5.04
CA ILE A 104 -11.52 -4.15 -5.97
C ILE A 104 -12.43 -5.11 -5.20
N ASP A 105 -13.65 -5.31 -5.69
CA ASP A 105 -14.53 -6.34 -5.19
C ASP A 105 -14.05 -7.73 -5.68
N LEU A 106 -13.17 -8.35 -4.88
CA LEU A 106 -12.57 -9.64 -5.20
C LEU A 106 -13.62 -10.76 -5.28
N GLU A 107 -14.66 -10.71 -4.45
CA GLU A 107 -15.74 -11.69 -4.45
C GLU A 107 -16.56 -11.61 -5.74
N ALA A 108 -16.88 -10.38 -6.17
CA ALA A 108 -17.52 -10.14 -7.46
C ALA A 108 -16.67 -10.61 -8.64
N CYS A 109 -15.36 -10.38 -8.59
CA CYS A 109 -14.43 -10.88 -9.60
C CYS A 109 -14.43 -12.41 -9.64
N HIS A 110 -14.31 -13.04 -8.47
CA HIS A 110 -14.28 -14.50 -8.33
C HIS A 110 -15.56 -15.16 -8.88
N ARG A 111 -16.74 -14.66 -8.49
CA ARG A 111 -18.05 -15.15 -8.98
C ARG A 111 -18.18 -15.11 -10.51
N ARG A 112 -17.46 -14.20 -11.17
CA ARG A 112 -17.47 -14.01 -12.64
C ARG A 112 -16.30 -14.66 -13.36
N GLY A 113 -15.40 -15.35 -12.65
CA GLY A 113 -14.19 -15.93 -13.23
C GLY A 113 -13.17 -14.89 -13.70
N ILE A 114 -13.20 -13.68 -13.14
CA ILE A 114 -12.30 -12.58 -13.48
C ILE A 114 -11.02 -12.71 -12.65
N SER A 115 -9.88 -12.82 -13.32
CA SER A 115 -8.58 -12.84 -12.67
C SER A 115 -8.20 -11.46 -12.14
N VAL A 116 -7.58 -11.41 -10.96
CA VAL A 116 -7.09 -10.15 -10.37
C VAL A 116 -5.59 -10.25 -10.12
N THR A 117 -4.84 -9.25 -10.58
CA THR A 117 -3.40 -9.15 -10.33
C THR A 117 -3.04 -7.75 -9.81
N ASN A 118 -1.97 -7.69 -9.04
CA ASN A 118 -1.50 -6.49 -8.36
C ASN A 118 0.01 -6.32 -8.56
N ALA A 119 0.56 -5.22 -8.07
CA ALA A 119 2.00 -4.96 -8.16
C ALA A 119 2.83 -5.79 -7.15
N GLY A 120 2.21 -6.71 -6.42
CA GLY A 120 2.88 -7.63 -5.49
C GLY A 120 3.76 -6.92 -4.46
N ASN A 121 5.06 -7.24 -4.50
CA ASN A 121 6.05 -6.82 -3.50
C ASN A 121 6.89 -5.61 -3.93
N VAL A 122 6.64 -4.97 -5.09
CA VAL A 122 7.52 -3.92 -5.62
C VAL A 122 7.69 -2.70 -4.68
N PHE A 123 6.73 -2.46 -3.79
CA PHE A 123 6.77 -1.37 -2.81
C PHE A 123 7.25 -1.80 -1.41
N SER A 124 7.75 -3.04 -1.27
CA SER A 124 8.05 -3.60 0.05
C SER A 124 9.24 -2.93 0.72
N ASP A 125 10.30 -2.68 -0.05
CA ASP A 125 11.52 -2.01 0.42
C ASP A 125 11.27 -0.57 0.83
N ASP A 126 10.65 0.23 -0.04
CA ASP A 126 10.33 1.64 0.25
C ASP A 126 9.46 1.77 1.50
N GLY A 127 8.49 0.87 1.64
CA GLY A 127 7.65 0.78 2.82
C GLY A 127 8.47 0.47 4.08
N ALA A 128 9.35 -0.54 4.01
CA ALA A 128 10.20 -0.92 5.13
C ALA A 128 11.15 0.20 5.54
N ASP A 129 11.74 0.92 4.58
CA ASP A 129 12.61 2.06 4.82
C ASP A 129 11.87 3.18 5.54
N ALA A 130 10.65 3.52 5.09
CA ALA A 130 9.82 4.51 5.76
C ALA A 130 9.46 4.09 7.19
N ALA A 131 9.14 2.81 7.41
CA ALA A 131 8.81 2.28 8.74
C ALA A 131 9.99 2.41 9.71
N VAL A 132 11.18 1.98 9.29
CA VAL A 132 12.39 2.02 10.11
C VAL A 132 12.86 3.46 10.30
N GLY A 133 12.74 4.32 9.29
CA GLY A 133 13.05 5.75 9.38
C GLY A 133 12.17 6.47 10.41
N LEU A 134 10.85 6.26 10.37
CA LEU A 134 9.90 6.80 11.36
C LEU A 134 10.19 6.26 12.76
N LEU A 135 10.56 4.99 12.88
CA LEU A 135 10.97 4.44 14.16
C LEU A 135 12.19 5.19 14.71
N ILE A 136 13.25 5.33 13.91
CA ILE A 136 14.46 6.03 14.34
C ILE A 136 14.14 7.48 14.73
N ASP A 137 13.32 8.16 13.94
CA ASP A 137 12.88 9.53 14.21
C ASP A 137 12.23 9.63 15.60
N VAL A 138 11.29 8.73 15.92
CA VAL A 138 10.63 8.70 17.23
C VAL A 138 11.60 8.41 18.37
N LEU A 139 12.47 7.40 18.21
CA LEU A 139 13.44 7.03 19.25
C LEU A 139 14.43 8.15 19.53
N ARG A 140 14.94 8.77 18.47
CA ARG A 140 15.99 9.79 18.54
C ARG A 140 15.44 11.21 18.62
N LYS A 141 14.12 11.37 18.52
CA LYS A 141 13.38 12.63 18.53
C LYS A 141 13.89 13.61 17.46
N ILE A 142 14.25 13.13 16.27
CA ILE A 142 14.98 13.92 15.26
C ILE A 142 14.13 15.12 14.82
N THR A 143 12.92 14.88 14.30
CA THR A 143 11.99 15.92 13.84
C THR A 143 11.54 16.85 14.96
N ALA A 144 11.33 16.32 16.17
CA ALA A 144 10.96 17.12 17.33
C ALA A 144 12.10 18.05 17.79
N SER A 145 13.35 17.57 17.76
CA SER A 145 14.53 18.37 18.06
C SER A 145 14.82 19.43 17.00
N ASP A 146 14.62 19.12 15.70
CA ASP A 146 14.74 20.09 14.59
C ASP A 146 13.77 21.26 14.81
N ARG A 147 12.49 20.99 15.13
CA ARG A 147 11.52 22.04 15.44
C ARG A 147 11.92 22.88 16.65
N TYR A 148 12.43 22.25 17.70
CA TYR A 148 12.88 22.96 18.91
C TYR A 148 14.01 23.95 18.60
N VAL A 149 15.00 23.52 17.79
CA VAL A 149 16.11 24.39 17.35
C VAL A 149 15.60 25.51 16.45
N ARG A 150 14.73 25.21 15.46
CA ARG A 150 14.16 26.23 14.56
C ARG A 150 13.31 27.28 15.27
N GLN A 151 12.74 26.95 16.42
CA GLN A 151 12.01 27.89 17.28
C GLN A 151 12.94 28.76 18.15
N GLY A 152 14.26 28.62 18.03
CA GLY A 152 15.25 29.33 18.84
C GLY A 152 15.25 28.88 20.30
N LEU A 153 14.56 27.79 20.64
CA LEU A 153 14.43 27.34 22.03
C LEU A 153 15.74 26.78 22.56
N TRP A 154 16.64 26.30 21.72
CA TRP A 154 17.94 25.83 22.19
C TRP A 154 18.76 26.94 22.84
N VAL A 155 18.80 28.12 22.23
CA VAL A 155 19.48 29.30 22.79
C VAL A 155 18.79 29.77 24.08
N ASN A 156 17.45 29.73 24.11
CA ASN A 156 16.66 30.34 25.19
C ASN A 156 16.34 29.42 26.37
N LYS A 157 16.31 28.11 26.15
CA LYS A 157 15.86 27.09 27.12
C LYS A 157 16.88 25.97 27.32
N GLY A 158 18.01 25.99 26.61
CA GLY A 158 19.06 24.97 26.73
C GLY A 158 18.75 23.68 25.97
N ASP A 159 19.43 22.61 26.36
CA ASP A 159 19.47 21.36 25.60
C ASP A 159 18.10 20.67 25.47
N TYR A 160 17.89 20.03 24.32
CA TYR A 160 16.70 19.22 24.08
C TYR A 160 16.80 17.86 24.78
N PRO A 161 15.69 17.29 25.33
CA PRO A 161 15.74 16.03 26.05
C PRO A 161 16.29 14.87 25.20
N LEU A 162 17.16 14.06 25.81
CA LEU A 162 17.75 12.89 25.17
C LEU A 162 16.68 11.91 24.64
N GLY A 163 17.00 11.28 23.50
CA GLY A 163 16.26 10.15 22.94
C GLY A 163 16.74 8.80 23.48
N SER A 164 16.19 7.71 22.96
CA SER A 164 16.63 6.35 23.26
C SER A 164 17.34 5.70 22.07
N LYS A 165 18.30 4.81 22.34
CA LYS A 165 19.03 4.06 21.30
C LYS A 165 18.15 2.96 20.70
N LEU A 166 18.35 2.62 19.43
CA LEU A 166 17.62 1.52 18.76
C LEU A 166 18.20 0.14 19.13
N ARG A 167 19.52 0.01 19.17
CA ARG A 167 20.23 -1.26 19.46
C ARG A 167 19.77 -1.90 20.78
N GLY A 168 19.54 -3.20 20.74
CA GLY A 168 19.13 -4.02 21.89
C GLY A 168 17.63 -3.98 22.19
N LYS A 169 16.84 -3.17 21.47
CA LYS A 169 15.39 -3.15 21.65
C LYS A 169 14.74 -4.42 21.12
N ARG A 170 13.67 -4.84 21.79
CA ARG A 170 12.79 -5.92 21.33
C ARG A 170 11.67 -5.33 20.50
N VAL A 171 11.57 -5.76 19.25
CA VAL A 171 10.59 -5.24 18.30
C VAL A 171 9.63 -6.35 17.89
N GLY A 172 8.35 -6.12 18.13
CA GLY A 172 7.29 -6.98 17.65
C GLY A 172 6.78 -6.48 16.30
N ILE A 173 6.64 -7.38 15.33
CA ILE A 173 6.05 -7.06 14.04
C ILE A 173 4.67 -7.72 13.95
N VAL A 174 3.62 -6.92 13.75
CA VAL A 174 2.27 -7.45 13.47
C VAL A 174 2.19 -7.69 11.97
N GLY A 175 2.14 -8.96 11.58
CA GLY A 175 2.07 -9.39 10.19
C GLY A 175 3.44 -9.42 9.49
N LEU A 176 3.91 -10.63 9.15
CA LEU A 176 5.14 -10.86 8.39
C LEU A 176 4.84 -11.09 6.90
N GLY A 177 4.23 -10.09 6.26
CA GLY A 177 4.12 -10.02 4.80
C GLY A 177 5.43 -9.53 4.16
N GLY A 178 5.41 -9.21 2.85
CA GLY A 178 6.60 -8.70 2.14
C GLY A 178 7.27 -7.51 2.85
N ILE A 179 6.49 -6.52 3.27
CA ILE A 179 7.00 -5.36 4.03
C ILE A 179 7.51 -5.78 5.41
N GLY A 180 6.74 -6.59 6.16
CA GLY A 180 7.12 -6.99 7.53
C GLY A 180 8.44 -7.76 7.59
N LEU A 181 8.71 -8.61 6.59
CA LEU A 181 10.00 -9.32 6.46
C LEU A 181 11.15 -8.34 6.18
N GLU A 182 10.95 -7.38 5.28
CA GLU A 182 11.96 -6.37 4.97
C GLU A 182 12.25 -5.43 6.15
N ILE A 183 11.25 -5.14 6.98
CA ILE A 183 11.41 -4.43 8.25
C ILE A 183 12.23 -5.27 9.23
N ALA A 184 11.91 -6.56 9.39
CA ALA A 184 12.62 -7.46 10.30
C ALA A 184 14.12 -7.48 9.97
N LYS A 185 14.45 -7.71 8.70
CA LYS A 185 15.83 -7.74 8.20
C LYS A 185 16.62 -6.47 8.53
N ARG A 186 16.01 -5.30 8.34
CA ARG A 186 16.66 -4.01 8.66
C ARG A 186 16.86 -3.85 10.16
N LEU A 187 15.86 -4.17 10.97
CA LEU A 187 15.93 -4.03 12.43
C LEU A 187 16.93 -5.00 13.07
N GLU A 188 17.05 -6.23 12.54
CA GLU A 188 18.10 -7.17 12.93
C GLU A 188 19.49 -6.59 12.68
N ALA A 189 19.70 -5.94 11.52
CA ALA A 189 20.97 -5.25 11.22
C ALA A 189 21.26 -4.07 12.18
N PHE A 190 20.24 -3.41 12.74
CA PHE A 190 20.40 -2.42 13.81
C PHE A 190 20.69 -3.04 15.19
N GLY A 191 20.75 -4.37 15.29
CA GLY A 191 20.97 -5.11 16.53
C GLY A 191 19.74 -5.15 17.43
N CYS A 192 18.54 -5.15 16.85
CA CYS A 192 17.29 -5.38 17.57
C CYS A 192 16.95 -6.87 17.64
N ASN A 193 16.19 -7.26 18.66
CA ASN A 193 15.60 -8.59 18.77
C ASN A 193 14.19 -8.55 18.16
N VAL A 194 14.00 -9.13 16.98
CA VAL A 194 12.73 -9.05 16.23
C VAL A 194 11.86 -10.29 16.48
N PHE A 195 10.56 -10.09 16.70
CA PHE A 195 9.60 -11.16 16.96
C PHE A 195 8.32 -10.97 16.13
N ASN A 196 7.70 -12.07 15.70
CA ASN A 196 6.37 -12.04 15.10
C ASN A 196 5.28 -12.06 16.18
N ILE A 197 4.32 -11.14 16.14
CA ILE A 197 3.29 -10.98 17.18
C ILE A 197 2.24 -12.12 17.19
N ILE A 198 2.26 -13.05 16.24
CA ILE A 198 1.40 -14.26 16.27
C ILE A 198 1.70 -15.17 17.49
N ARG A 199 2.92 -15.10 18.04
CA ARG A 199 3.35 -15.83 19.24
C ARG A 199 3.91 -14.81 20.22
N LEU A 200 3.08 -14.27 21.11
CA LEU A 200 3.52 -13.23 22.03
C LEU A 200 4.38 -13.80 23.16
N LEU A 201 5.53 -13.13 23.37
CA LEU A 201 6.31 -13.16 24.61
C LEU A 201 6.02 -11.87 25.39
N PRO A 202 5.96 -11.92 26.74
CA PRO A 202 5.44 -10.86 27.62
C PRO A 202 6.30 -9.58 27.79
N SER A 203 7.23 -9.23 26.89
CA SER A 203 8.20 -8.13 27.14
C SER A 203 8.63 -7.35 25.88
N LEU A 204 7.67 -6.87 25.09
CA LEU A 204 7.93 -6.12 23.84
C LEU A 204 7.95 -4.59 24.07
N SER A 205 8.97 -3.91 23.53
CA SER A 205 9.20 -2.47 23.72
C SER A 205 8.65 -1.60 22.58
N LEU A 206 8.34 -2.21 21.43
CA LEU A 206 8.00 -1.51 20.18
C LEU A 206 7.20 -2.43 19.26
N ILE A 207 6.13 -1.91 18.63
CA ILE A 207 5.31 -2.68 17.68
C ILE A 207 5.33 -2.02 16.30
N VAL A 208 5.81 -2.72 15.28
CA VAL A 208 5.69 -2.27 13.89
C VAL A 208 4.63 -3.12 13.20
N THR A 209 3.50 -2.55 12.85
CA THR A 209 2.43 -3.27 12.16
C THR A 209 2.58 -3.12 10.65
N THR A 210 2.55 -4.25 9.95
CA THR A 210 2.17 -4.34 8.54
C THR A 210 0.97 -5.27 8.48
N SER A 211 -0.24 -4.77 8.22
CA SER A 211 -1.45 -5.59 8.35
C SER A 211 -1.34 -6.90 7.56
N ALA A 212 -1.40 -8.03 8.26
CA ALA A 212 -1.80 -9.33 7.74
C ALA A 212 -2.80 -9.88 8.76
N ARG A 213 -3.98 -10.30 8.32
CA ARG A 213 -4.99 -10.91 9.20
C ARG A 213 -4.40 -12.14 9.89
N LEU A 214 -4.59 -12.20 11.20
CA LEU A 214 -4.55 -13.42 11.99
C LEU A 214 -5.97 -13.92 12.12
N ASN A 215 -6.40 -14.78 11.21
CA ASN A 215 -7.44 -15.76 11.48
C ASN A 215 -6.94 -17.07 10.89
N GLN A 216 -6.91 -18.10 11.72
CA GLN A 216 -6.75 -19.48 11.30
C GLN A 216 -8.03 -19.83 10.52
N ILE A 217 -8.00 -19.73 9.19
CA ILE A 217 -8.83 -20.40 8.17
C ILE A 217 -8.41 -19.83 6.80
N ASP A 218 -8.04 -20.76 5.92
CA ASP A 218 -7.75 -20.68 4.49
C ASP A 218 -6.57 -19.84 3.94
N LEU A 219 -5.73 -20.53 3.17
CA LEU A 219 -4.44 -20.08 2.63
C LEU A 219 -4.55 -19.46 1.21
N GLN A 220 -5.72 -18.96 0.77
CA GLN A 220 -5.90 -18.54 -0.63
C GLN A 220 -6.43 -17.11 -0.89
N GLU A 221 -6.83 -16.30 0.10
CA GLU A 221 -7.36 -14.95 -0.19
C GLU A 221 -6.34 -13.79 -0.02
N GLY A 222 -6.43 -12.82 -0.94
CA GLY A 222 -5.50 -11.70 -1.15
C GLY A 222 -5.19 -10.81 0.07
N ARG A 223 -3.88 -10.50 0.22
CA ARG A 223 -3.31 -9.80 1.38
C ARG A 223 -3.43 -8.27 1.28
N ARG A 224 -3.99 -7.65 2.33
CA ARG A 224 -4.03 -6.20 2.59
C ARG A 224 -2.65 -5.72 3.07
N ARG A 225 -2.17 -4.51 2.74
CA ARG A 225 -0.86 -3.99 3.22
C ARG A 225 -0.86 -2.48 3.44
N GLY A 226 -0.37 -2.06 4.60
CA GLY A 226 -0.02 -0.68 4.98
C GLY A 226 0.76 -0.75 6.30
N ILE A 227 1.42 0.35 6.66
CA ILE A 227 2.48 0.39 7.69
C ILE A 227 2.03 1.26 8.85
N SER A 228 2.21 0.80 10.07
CA SER A 228 2.12 1.67 11.25
C SER A 228 3.22 1.31 12.25
N VAL A 229 3.79 2.30 12.92
CA VAL A 229 4.92 2.14 13.84
C VAL A 229 4.48 2.66 15.20
N ALA A 230 4.48 1.80 16.20
CA ALA A 230 4.07 2.08 17.57
C ALA A 230 5.27 2.04 18.52
N TYR A 231 5.44 3.08 19.31
CA TYR A 231 6.52 3.24 20.28
C TYR A 231 6.02 3.62 21.67
N ASP A 232 6.60 2.97 22.69
CA ASP A 232 6.42 3.29 24.11
C ASP A 232 7.50 4.29 24.59
N GLY A 233 7.05 5.40 25.16
CA GLY A 233 7.90 6.49 25.68
C GLY A 233 8.43 6.32 27.10
N SER A 234 8.19 5.18 27.78
CA SER A 234 8.72 4.94 29.13
C SER A 234 10.16 4.37 29.11
N LEU A 235 11.00 4.84 30.05
CA LEU A 235 12.36 4.32 30.28
C LEU A 235 12.25 2.97 31.01
N PHE A 236 13.04 1.97 30.60
CA PHE A 236 12.98 0.61 31.15
C PHE A 236 14.18 0.30 32.05
N SER A 237 13.94 -0.35 33.19
CA SER A 237 14.92 -1.12 33.98
C SER A 237 14.93 -2.59 33.55
N GLU A 238 16.07 -3.27 33.66
CA GLU A 238 16.26 -4.67 33.20
C GLU A 238 15.49 -5.71 34.03
N ASP A 239 14.92 -5.35 35.18
CA ASP A 239 14.36 -6.30 36.16
C ASP A 239 12.84 -6.58 36.04
N ASP A 240 12.12 -5.97 35.11
CA ASP A 240 10.66 -6.14 35.00
C ASP A 240 10.29 -7.24 33.98
N ALA A 241 10.35 -8.50 34.40
CA ALA A 241 10.08 -9.67 33.55
C ALA A 241 8.59 -9.88 33.16
N ASP A 242 7.65 -9.21 33.84
CA ASP A 242 6.20 -9.37 33.66
C ASP A 242 5.49 -8.02 33.41
N ILE A 243 5.60 -7.46 32.20
CA ILE A 243 4.83 -6.27 31.82
C ILE A 243 3.96 -6.57 30.59
N ALA A 244 2.66 -6.75 30.84
CA ALA A 244 1.62 -6.80 29.83
C ALA A 244 1.63 -5.56 28.93
N LEU A 245 1.22 -5.71 27.67
CA LEU A 245 1.00 -4.60 26.72
C LEU A 245 -0.03 -3.55 27.22
N GLY A 246 -0.77 -3.88 28.28
CA GLY A 246 -1.74 -3.01 28.93
C GLY A 246 -1.12 -1.69 29.41
N GLY A 247 -1.80 -0.58 29.10
CA GLY A 247 -1.40 0.78 29.48
C GLY A 247 -0.35 1.43 28.57
N LYS A 248 0.28 0.67 27.66
CA LYS A 248 1.33 1.19 26.78
C LYS A 248 0.75 2.11 25.70
N LYS A 249 1.41 3.25 25.44
CA LYS A 249 0.98 4.18 24.38
C LYS A 249 1.49 3.71 23.03
N VAL A 250 0.62 3.75 22.02
CA VAL A 250 0.89 3.30 20.66
C VAL A 250 0.47 4.39 19.69
N GLY A 251 1.43 4.98 18.98
CA GLY A 251 1.16 5.86 17.84
C GLY A 251 0.92 5.06 16.57
N ILE A 252 -0.06 5.47 15.75
CA ILE A 252 -0.34 4.90 14.43
C ILE A 252 -0.28 6.03 13.40
N VAL A 253 0.65 5.95 12.46
CA VAL A 253 0.73 6.90 11.34
C VAL A 253 -0.20 6.44 10.22
N GLY A 254 -1.28 7.20 10.02
CA GLY A 254 -2.36 6.87 9.09
C GLY A 254 -3.38 5.89 9.68
N LEU A 255 -4.65 6.30 9.75
CA LEU A 255 -5.75 5.48 10.27
C LEU A 255 -6.77 5.08 9.19
N GLY A 256 -6.25 4.53 8.09
CA GLY A 256 -7.06 3.80 7.10
C GLY A 256 -7.50 2.44 7.64
N SER A 257 -8.03 1.56 6.78
CA SER A 257 -8.51 0.23 7.19
C SER A 257 -7.44 -0.60 7.93
N ILE A 258 -6.17 -0.46 7.54
CA ILE A 258 -5.02 -1.14 8.16
C ILE A 258 -4.72 -0.59 9.56
N GLY A 259 -4.64 0.74 9.69
CA GLY A 259 -4.40 1.37 10.99
C GLY A 259 -5.52 1.09 11.99
N GLN A 260 -6.78 1.04 11.53
CA GLN A 260 -7.92 0.66 12.37
C GLN A 260 -7.85 -0.79 12.86
N GLU A 261 -7.46 -1.72 11.98
CA GLU A 261 -7.34 -3.13 12.37
C GLU A 261 -6.19 -3.34 13.37
N ALA A 262 -5.06 -2.67 13.14
CA ALA A 262 -3.95 -2.67 14.09
C ALA A 262 -4.36 -2.07 15.44
N ALA A 263 -5.09 -0.95 15.42
CA ALA A 263 -5.60 -0.31 16.62
C ALA A 263 -6.51 -1.24 17.43
N LYS A 264 -7.48 -1.89 16.79
CA LYS A 264 -8.36 -2.89 17.43
C LYS A 264 -7.58 -4.04 18.04
N GLY A 265 -6.63 -4.59 17.29
CA GLY A 265 -5.78 -5.67 17.76
C GLY A 265 -5.01 -5.29 19.02
N LEU A 266 -4.44 -4.08 19.05
CA LEU A 266 -3.66 -3.56 20.17
C LEU A 266 -4.53 -3.11 21.37
N GLU A 267 -5.73 -2.61 21.11
CA GLU A 267 -6.73 -2.27 22.12
C GLU A 267 -7.19 -3.50 22.90
N ASN A 268 -7.34 -4.65 22.24
CA ASN A 268 -7.62 -5.93 22.91
C ASN A 268 -6.51 -6.36 23.89
N TYR A 269 -5.30 -5.82 23.73
CA TYR A 269 -4.18 -6.02 24.66
C TYR A 269 -4.03 -4.89 25.70
N GLY A 270 -4.98 -3.95 25.74
CA GLY A 270 -5.01 -2.85 26.70
C GLY A 270 -4.10 -1.66 26.34
N CYS A 271 -3.61 -1.56 25.10
CA CYS A 271 -2.78 -0.44 24.67
C CYS A 271 -3.61 0.86 24.52
N ASN A 272 -3.01 1.99 24.89
CA ASN A 272 -3.53 3.33 24.65
C ASN A 272 -3.17 3.79 23.24
N ILE A 273 -4.12 3.69 22.31
CA ILE A 273 -3.89 4.01 20.88
C ILE A 273 -4.02 5.51 20.63
N LEU A 274 -3.08 6.05 19.85
CA LEU A 274 -3.01 7.42 19.35
C LEU A 274 -2.77 7.34 17.85
N TYR A 275 -3.24 8.31 17.06
CA TYR A 275 -2.95 8.29 15.63
C TYR A 275 -2.66 9.67 15.04
N ASN A 276 -1.90 9.68 13.94
CA ASN A 276 -1.71 10.84 13.08
C ASN A 276 -2.39 10.60 11.73
N SER A 277 -3.12 11.58 11.22
CA SER A 277 -3.72 11.56 9.89
C SER A 277 -3.90 12.99 9.38
N ARG A 278 -3.79 13.18 8.06
CA ARG A 278 -4.13 14.44 7.37
C ARG A 278 -5.57 14.89 7.64
N THR A 279 -6.47 13.95 7.92
CA THR A 279 -7.87 14.22 8.24
C THR A 279 -8.28 13.41 9.46
N LYS A 280 -8.85 14.07 10.47
CA LYS A 280 -9.40 13.40 11.65
C LYS A 280 -10.53 12.46 11.21
N LYS A 281 -10.52 11.24 11.72
CA LYS A 281 -11.54 10.23 11.48
C LYS A 281 -12.52 10.31 12.65
N SER A 282 -13.73 10.81 12.39
CA SER A 282 -14.79 10.92 13.40
C SER A 282 -15.29 9.56 13.90
N SER A 283 -15.08 8.51 13.12
CA SER A 283 -15.58 7.15 13.38
C SER A 283 -14.70 6.30 14.29
N VAL A 284 -13.64 6.86 14.90
CA VAL A 284 -12.72 6.10 15.76
C VAL A 284 -12.56 6.77 17.13
N PRO A 285 -12.43 5.99 18.22
CA PRO A 285 -12.35 6.53 19.58
C PRO A 285 -10.94 7.00 19.99
N TYR A 286 -9.97 6.97 19.06
CA TYR A 286 -8.57 7.26 19.38
C TYR A 286 -8.23 8.76 19.25
N PRO A 287 -7.37 9.34 20.10
CA PRO A 287 -6.91 10.72 19.94
C PRO A 287 -6.11 10.91 18.64
N CYS A 288 -6.42 11.99 17.92
CA CYS A 288 -5.78 12.37 16.66
C CYS A 288 -4.81 13.53 16.86
N TYR A 289 -3.59 13.40 16.37
CA TYR A 289 -2.60 14.48 16.31
C TYR A 289 -2.38 14.85 14.85
N SER A 290 -2.82 16.05 14.46
CA SER A 290 -2.65 16.56 13.09
C SER A 290 -1.24 17.11 12.84
N ASN A 291 -0.50 17.39 13.92
CA ASN A 291 0.79 18.06 13.88
C ASN A 291 1.79 17.18 14.66
N VAL A 292 2.49 16.30 13.95
CA VAL A 292 3.67 15.59 14.48
C VAL A 292 4.85 15.89 13.57
#